data_AF-A0AAP9J901-F1
#
_entry.id   AF-A0AAP9J901-F1
#
_cell.length_a   1.000
_cell.length_b   1.000
_cell.length_c   1.000
_cell.angle_alpha   90.00
_cell.angle_beta   90.00
_cell.angle_gamma   90.00
#
_symmetry.space_group_name_H-M   'P 1'
#
loop_
_entity.id
_entity.type
_entity.pdbx_description
1 polymer ?
#
loop_
_entity_poly.entity_id
_entity_poly.type
_entity_poly.pdbx_seq_one_letter_code
_entity_poly.pdbx_strand_id
1 'polypeptide(L)'
;MRIRRKPRPGEQPHYLAHSLYAAELGAPDPGHYRSTPTGAPDVAALVHPGTVIRTSYGTGGTVIGVEGPYVHLASDGREHPHFTIVYVPSERFGRHSKLDHNWINECVAVDGRILKLLEVNLDEVFIEGAVSGRR
;
A
#
# COMPACT_ATOMS: atom_id res chain seq x y z
N MET A 1 -21.55 -14.00 7.06
CA MET A 1 -20.80 -13.04 7.92
C MET A 1 -20.09 -13.84 9.01
N ARG A 2 -18.77 -14.05 8.93
CA ARG A 2 -18.03 -14.85 9.93
C ARG A 2 -17.51 -13.89 10.99
N ILE A 3 -18.10 -13.92 12.18
CA ILE A 3 -17.67 -13.07 13.30
C ILE A 3 -16.29 -13.57 13.76
N ARG A 4 -15.27 -12.74 13.60
CA ARG A 4 -13.89 -13.06 13.99
C ARG A 4 -13.82 -13.09 15.52
N ARG A 5 -13.69 -14.28 16.08
CA ARG A 5 -13.59 -14.52 17.52
C ARG A 5 -12.22 -14.02 18.02
N LYS A 6 -12.17 -13.39 19.21
CA LYS A 6 -10.91 -13.06 19.88
C LYS A 6 -10.12 -14.36 20.16
N PRO A 7 -8.80 -14.40 19.90
CA PRO A 7 -7.96 -15.55 20.22
C PRO A 7 -8.04 -15.87 21.73
N ARG A 8 -8.08 -17.15 22.09
CA ARG A 8 -7.97 -17.56 23.50
C ARG A 8 -6.54 -17.39 24.00
N PRO A 9 -6.32 -17.24 25.32
CA PRO A 9 -4.98 -17.26 25.89
C PRO A 9 -4.24 -18.55 25.48
N GLY A 10 -3.10 -18.41 24.79
CA GLY A 10 -2.30 -19.53 24.25
C GLY A 10 -2.63 -19.95 22.81
N GLU A 11 -3.64 -19.38 22.18
CA GLU A 11 -3.96 -19.63 20.76
C GLU A 11 -3.11 -18.69 19.89
N GLN A 12 -2.06 -19.23 19.25
CA GLN A 12 -1.24 -18.43 18.34
C GLN A 12 -2.10 -17.99 17.13
N PRO A 13 -2.14 -16.69 16.80
CA PRO A 13 -2.86 -16.22 15.63
C PRO A 13 -2.34 -16.92 14.37
N HIS A 14 -3.23 -17.54 13.61
CA HIS A 14 -2.86 -18.33 12.44
C HIS A 14 -2.44 -17.51 11.20
N TYR A 15 -2.44 -16.18 11.27
CA TYR A 15 -2.06 -15.29 10.17
C TYR A 15 -1.21 -14.13 10.70
N LEU A 16 -0.17 -13.76 9.96
CA LEU A 16 0.68 -12.60 10.25
C LEU A 16 -0.07 -11.29 9.96
N ALA A 17 0.42 -10.18 10.48
CA ALA A 17 -0.03 -8.85 10.08
C ALA A 17 0.39 -8.57 8.62
N HIS A 18 -0.57 -8.22 7.77
CA HIS A 18 -0.33 -7.79 6.38
C HIS A 18 -0.41 -6.26 6.20
N SER A 19 -0.66 -5.54 7.29
CA SER A 19 -0.66 -4.08 7.38
C SER A 19 -0.31 -3.63 8.79
N LEU A 20 0.10 -2.38 8.96
CA LEU A 20 0.34 -1.79 10.28
C LEU A 20 -0.95 -1.76 11.10
N TYR A 21 -2.08 -1.43 10.46
CA TYR A 21 -3.38 -1.50 11.11
C TYR A 21 -3.71 -2.90 11.66
N ALA A 22 -3.37 -3.96 10.93
CA ALA A 22 -3.57 -5.33 11.42
C ALA A 22 -2.66 -5.64 12.63
N ALA A 23 -1.42 -5.14 12.63
CA ALA A 23 -0.50 -5.25 13.76
C ALA A 23 -1.04 -4.51 14.99
N GLU A 24 -1.55 -3.28 14.83
CA GLU A 24 -2.19 -2.51 15.90
C GLU A 24 -3.40 -3.22 16.52
N LEU A 25 -4.15 -3.99 15.70
CA LEU A 25 -5.25 -4.84 16.17
C LEU A 25 -4.79 -6.15 16.85
N GLY A 26 -3.49 -6.37 16.99
CA GLY A 26 -2.89 -7.51 17.70
C GLY A 26 -2.56 -8.72 16.83
N ALA A 27 -2.56 -8.59 15.50
CA ALA A 27 -1.98 -9.63 14.65
C ALA A 27 -0.44 -9.66 14.83
N PRO A 28 0.21 -10.84 14.78
CA PRO A 28 1.66 -10.92 14.92
C PRO A 28 2.37 -10.15 13.81
N ASP A 29 3.12 -9.12 14.19
CA ASP A 29 3.98 -8.37 13.29
C ASP A 29 5.34 -9.09 13.15
N PRO A 30 5.72 -9.54 11.95
CA PRO A 30 7.00 -10.21 11.74
C PRO A 30 8.21 -9.26 11.81
N GLY A 31 8.02 -7.93 11.79
CA GLY A 31 9.12 -6.96 11.85
C GLY A 31 9.96 -6.88 10.56
N HIS A 32 9.42 -7.37 9.44
CA HIS A 32 10.07 -7.33 8.13
C HIS A 32 9.35 -6.33 7.23
N TYR A 33 10.01 -5.18 7.01
CA TYR A 33 9.46 -4.07 6.24
C TYR A 33 10.35 -3.75 5.05
N ARG A 34 9.73 -3.56 3.89
CA ARG A 34 10.36 -3.03 2.70
C ARG A 34 10.69 -1.54 2.89
N SER A 35 11.71 -1.07 2.20
CA SER A 35 12.07 0.35 2.14
C SER A 35 12.42 0.74 0.71
N THR A 36 12.04 1.96 0.31
CA THR A 36 12.53 2.54 -0.94
C THR A 36 14.05 2.75 -0.84
N PRO A 37 14.86 2.20 -1.76
CA PRO A 37 16.30 2.40 -1.73
C PRO A 37 16.67 3.89 -1.79
N THR A 38 17.71 4.29 -1.07
CA THR A 38 18.18 5.69 -1.07
C THR A 38 18.52 6.15 -2.49
N GLY A 39 17.92 7.26 -2.92
CA GLY A 39 18.13 7.83 -4.26
C GLY A 39 17.28 7.19 -5.37
N ALA A 40 16.50 6.15 -5.08
CA ALA A 40 15.51 5.62 -6.02
C ALA A 40 14.22 6.48 -6.02
N PRO A 41 13.46 6.49 -7.14
CA PRO A 41 12.13 7.11 -7.17
C PRO A 41 11.21 6.49 -6.12
N ASP A 42 10.56 7.32 -5.30
CA ASP A 42 9.54 6.88 -4.36
C ASP A 42 8.16 6.75 -5.02
N VAL A 43 7.13 6.43 -4.23
CA VAL A 43 5.76 6.26 -4.75
C VAL A 43 5.25 7.54 -5.41
N ALA A 44 5.50 8.71 -4.81
CA ALA A 44 5.04 10.00 -5.36
C ALA A 44 5.77 10.37 -6.67
N ALA A 45 6.99 9.87 -6.87
CA ALA A 45 7.70 9.99 -8.13
C ALA A 45 7.20 9.02 -9.22
N LEU A 46 6.66 7.85 -8.84
CA LEU A 46 6.15 6.84 -9.77
C LEU A 46 4.69 7.08 -10.20
N VAL A 47 3.85 7.64 -9.33
CA VAL A 47 2.42 7.88 -9.59
C VAL A 47 2.04 9.31 -9.23
N HIS A 48 1.29 9.95 -10.13
CA HIS A 48 0.77 11.30 -9.95
C HIS A 48 -0.74 11.35 -10.29
N PRO A 49 -1.45 12.43 -9.92
CA PRO A 49 -2.85 12.60 -10.32
C PRO A 49 -3.04 12.42 -11.84
N GLY A 50 -4.09 11.70 -12.23
CA GLY A 50 -4.36 11.29 -13.61
C GLY A 50 -3.75 9.94 -14.01
N THR A 51 -2.83 9.37 -13.22
CA THR A 51 -2.28 8.03 -13.50
C THR A 51 -3.37 6.97 -13.29
N VAL A 52 -3.50 6.03 -14.22
CA VAL A 52 -4.39 4.88 -14.07
C VAL A 52 -3.62 3.76 -13.41
N ILE A 53 -4.20 3.15 -12.38
CA ILE A 53 -3.61 2.06 -11.62
C ILE A 53 -4.57 0.88 -11.47
N ARG A 54 -4.00 -0.31 -11.30
CA ARG A 54 -4.72 -1.51 -10.86
C ARG A 54 -3.95 -2.22 -9.75
N THR A 55 -4.61 -2.99 -8.93
CA THR A 55 -4.01 -3.75 -7.84
C THR A 55 -4.00 -5.24 -8.15
N SER A 56 -3.09 -5.98 -7.52
CA SER A 56 -3.04 -7.46 -7.57
C SER A 56 -4.34 -8.12 -7.12
N TYR A 57 -5.12 -7.46 -6.26
CA TYR A 57 -6.37 -7.95 -5.68
C TYR A 57 -7.63 -7.46 -6.41
N GLY A 58 -7.48 -6.94 -7.64
CA GLY A 58 -8.61 -6.71 -8.55
C GLY A 58 -9.36 -5.39 -8.37
N THR A 59 -8.76 -4.41 -7.69
CA THR A 59 -9.26 -3.03 -7.65
C THR A 59 -8.38 -2.12 -8.51
N GLY A 60 -8.79 -0.86 -8.69
CA GLY A 60 -8.03 0.09 -9.47
C GLY A 60 -8.86 1.33 -9.83
N GLY A 61 -8.22 2.28 -10.48
CA GLY A 61 -8.85 3.50 -10.93
C GLY A 61 -7.83 4.58 -11.25
N THR A 62 -8.28 5.83 -11.27
CA THR A 62 -7.42 6.96 -11.59
C THR A 62 -6.99 7.67 -10.31
N VAL A 63 -5.68 7.82 -10.13
CA VAL A 63 -5.05 8.52 -9.01
C VAL A 63 -5.50 9.98 -9.00
N ILE A 64 -5.85 10.49 -7.82
CA ILE A 64 -6.18 11.90 -7.57
C ILE A 64 -5.21 12.56 -6.59
N GLY A 65 -4.39 11.76 -5.89
CA GLY A 65 -3.36 12.25 -4.98
C GLY A 65 -2.47 11.13 -4.45
N VAL A 66 -1.31 11.51 -3.95
CA VAL A 66 -0.41 10.66 -3.17
C VAL A 66 -0.10 11.40 -1.88
N GLU A 67 -0.39 10.78 -0.75
CA GLU A 67 -0.18 11.34 0.59
C GLU A 67 1.05 10.69 1.23
N GLY A 68 1.81 11.49 2.00
CA GLY A 68 3.04 11.07 2.68
C GLY A 68 4.29 11.81 2.20
N PRO A 69 5.50 11.29 2.52
CA PRO A 69 5.72 10.04 3.24
C PRO A 69 5.25 10.11 4.69
N TYR A 70 4.57 9.06 5.15
CA TYR A 70 4.37 8.72 6.55
C TYR A 70 5.52 7.82 7.01
N VAL A 71 5.86 7.81 8.31
CA VAL A 71 6.98 7.02 8.84
C VAL A 71 6.46 5.98 9.83
N HIS A 72 6.78 4.71 9.57
CA HIS A 72 6.68 3.64 10.57
C HIS A 72 8.02 3.48 11.28
N LEU A 73 8.03 3.55 12.60
CA LEU A 73 9.22 3.28 13.42
C LEU A 73 9.18 1.82 13.87
N ALA A 74 10.07 1.00 13.31
CA ALA A 74 10.19 -0.40 13.69
C ALA A 74 10.74 -0.56 15.12
N SER A 75 10.56 -1.74 15.71
CA SER A 75 11.05 -2.03 17.07
C SER A 75 12.56 -1.95 17.23
N ASP A 76 13.32 -2.06 16.13
CA ASP A 76 14.77 -1.88 16.10
C ASP A 76 15.20 -0.41 15.95
N GLY A 77 14.24 0.52 15.93
CA GLY A 77 14.46 1.96 15.80
C GLY A 77 14.68 2.44 14.37
N ARG A 78 14.56 1.57 13.36
CA ARG A 78 14.65 1.99 11.96
C ARG A 78 13.36 2.64 11.49
N GLU A 79 13.50 3.70 10.71
CA GLU A 79 12.39 4.39 10.05
C GLU A 79 12.08 3.73 8.70
N HIS A 80 10.80 3.51 8.45
CA HIS A 80 10.27 2.97 7.20
C HIS A 80 9.23 3.92 6.62
N PRO A 81 9.66 4.85 5.74
CA PRO A 81 8.76 5.75 5.02
C PRO A 81 7.83 5.00 4.08
N HIS A 82 6.56 5.39 4.04
CA HIS A 82 5.54 4.82 3.17
C HIS A 82 4.48 5.86 2.77
N PHE A 83 3.71 5.57 1.74
CA PHE A 83 2.76 6.49 1.14
C PHE A 83 1.36 5.91 1.08
N THR A 84 0.38 6.79 0.92
CA THR A 84 -0.99 6.42 0.61
C THR A 84 -1.36 6.94 -0.76
N ILE A 85 -1.79 6.05 -1.67
CA ILE A 85 -2.32 6.46 -2.97
C ILE A 85 -3.83 6.66 -2.84
N VAL A 86 -4.30 7.85 -3.22
CA VAL A 86 -5.72 8.19 -3.26
C VAL A 86 -6.19 8.13 -4.70
N TYR A 87 -7.22 7.33 -4.96
CA TYR A 87 -7.76 7.13 -6.31
C TYR A 87 -9.29 7.11 -6.31
N VAL A 88 -9.87 7.26 -7.49
CA VAL A 88 -11.32 7.13 -7.74
C VAL A 88 -11.55 6.14 -8.88
N PRO A 89 -12.73 5.51 -8.98
CA PRO A 89 -13.08 4.76 -10.19
C PRO A 89 -12.86 5.64 -11.43
N SER A 90 -12.26 5.08 -12.49
CA SER A 90 -11.78 5.88 -13.62
C SER A 90 -12.88 6.67 -14.32
N GLU A 91 -14.10 6.15 -14.36
CA GLU A 91 -15.30 6.81 -14.90
C GLU A 91 -15.77 8.02 -14.08
N ARG A 92 -15.27 8.16 -12.85
CA ARG A 92 -15.56 9.28 -11.92
C ARG A 92 -14.46 10.33 -11.92
N PHE A 93 -13.36 10.11 -12.62
CA PHE A 93 -12.27 11.08 -12.68
C PHE A 93 -12.75 12.44 -13.23
N GLY A 94 -12.39 13.53 -12.53
CA GLY A 94 -12.85 14.89 -12.83
C GLY A 94 -14.30 15.22 -12.44
N ARG A 95 -15.09 14.25 -11.95
CA ARG A 95 -16.48 14.45 -11.49
C ARG A 95 -16.78 13.61 -10.23
N HIS A 96 -15.82 13.58 -9.30
CA HIS A 96 -15.92 12.80 -8.08
C HIS A 96 -16.26 13.68 -6.87
N SER A 97 -16.85 13.06 -5.86
CA SER A 97 -17.00 13.59 -4.51
C SER A 97 -16.01 12.89 -3.57
N LYS A 98 -16.06 13.22 -2.27
CA LYS A 98 -15.30 12.48 -1.24
C LYS A 98 -15.75 11.03 -1.06
N LEU A 99 -16.99 10.70 -1.43
CA LEU A 99 -17.54 9.34 -1.30
C LEU A 99 -16.97 8.37 -2.36
N ASP A 100 -16.42 8.90 -3.44
CA ASP A 100 -15.82 8.10 -4.52
C ASP A 100 -14.33 7.83 -4.26
N HIS A 101 -13.75 8.41 -3.19
CA HIS A 101 -12.35 8.23 -2.83
C HIS A 101 -12.07 6.81 -2.33
N ASN A 102 -10.94 6.28 -2.76
CA ASN A 102 -10.39 5.01 -2.32
C ASN A 102 -8.92 5.23 -1.95
N TRP A 103 -8.42 4.44 -1.00
CA TRP A 103 -7.07 4.57 -0.46
C TRP A 103 -6.31 3.26 -0.56
N ILE A 104 -5.07 3.34 -1.03
CA ILE A 104 -4.10 2.25 -0.95
C ILE A 104 -2.98 2.72 -0.03
N ASN A 105 -3.09 2.37 1.24
CA ASN A 105 -2.15 2.79 2.29
C ASN A 105 -0.82 2.05 2.20
N GLU A 106 0.17 2.44 3.00
CA GLU A 106 1.37 1.64 3.27
C GLU A 106 2.11 1.18 1.99
N CYS A 107 2.19 2.05 0.99
CA CYS A 107 2.88 1.79 -0.27
C CYS A 107 4.35 2.23 -0.19
N VAL A 108 5.24 1.44 -0.78
CA VAL A 108 6.67 1.74 -0.95
C VAL A 108 7.08 1.45 -2.39
N ALA A 109 8.16 2.08 -2.86
CA ALA A 109 8.69 1.85 -4.19
C ALA A 109 9.96 1.01 -4.11
N VAL A 110 9.97 -0.16 -4.75
CA VAL A 110 11.14 -1.04 -4.80
C VAL A 110 11.34 -1.49 -6.24
N ASP A 111 12.52 -1.20 -6.80
CA ASP A 111 12.88 -1.53 -8.19
C ASP A 111 11.82 -1.07 -9.22
N GLY A 112 11.28 0.14 -9.03
CA GLY A 112 10.26 0.72 -9.91
C GLY A 112 8.86 0.13 -9.76
N ARG A 113 8.66 -0.78 -8.81
CA ARG A 113 7.36 -1.39 -8.48
C ARG A 113 6.80 -0.76 -7.21
N ILE A 114 5.48 -0.64 -7.13
CA ILE A 114 4.79 -0.13 -5.95
C ILE A 114 4.26 -1.32 -5.15
N LEU A 115 4.91 -1.60 -4.02
CA LEU A 115 4.64 -2.74 -3.15
C LEU A 115 4.10 -2.28 -1.80
N LYS A 116 3.62 -3.23 -1.00
CA LYS A 116 3.23 -2.97 0.39
C LYS A 116 4.44 -2.88 1.32
N LEU A 117 4.32 -2.07 2.37
CA LEU A 117 5.35 -1.88 3.38
C LEU A 117 5.77 -3.20 4.03
N LEU A 118 4.83 -3.99 4.54
CA LEU A 118 5.15 -5.27 5.19
C LEU A 118 5.52 -6.31 4.14
N GLU A 119 6.67 -6.96 4.28
CA GLU A 119 7.18 -7.93 3.30
C GLU A 119 6.23 -9.10 3.06
N VAL A 120 5.49 -9.51 4.09
CA VAL A 120 4.54 -10.63 4.02
C VAL A 120 3.30 -10.29 3.19
N ASN A 121 3.01 -9.01 2.98
CA ASN A 121 1.98 -8.59 2.06
C ASN A 121 2.56 -8.52 0.65
N LEU A 122 2.09 -9.42 -0.21
CA LEU A 122 2.54 -9.58 -1.59
C LEU A 122 1.75 -8.74 -2.59
N ASP A 123 0.83 -7.91 -2.10
CA ASP A 123 0.04 -7.07 -2.98
C ASP A 123 0.90 -6.00 -3.68
N GLU A 124 0.48 -5.65 -4.89
CA GLU A 124 1.18 -4.72 -5.76
C GLU A 124 0.20 -3.77 -6.43
N VAL A 125 0.65 -2.53 -6.63
CA VAL A 125 -0.01 -1.54 -7.47
C VAL A 125 0.72 -1.44 -8.80
N PHE A 126 0.00 -1.73 -9.87
CA PHE A 126 0.49 -1.64 -11.25
C PHE A 126 0.02 -0.32 -11.86
N ILE A 127 0.93 0.36 -12.58
CA ILE A 127 0.62 1.55 -13.36
C ILE A 127 0.22 1.12 -14.77
N GLU A 128 -0.98 1.51 -15.22
CA GLU A 128 -1.44 1.25 -16.57
C GLU A 128 -0.89 2.30 -17.55
N GLY A 129 -0.47 1.86 -18.73
CA GLY A 129 0.13 2.72 -19.75
C GLY A 129 1.65 2.89 -19.66
N ALA A 130 2.31 2.32 -18.64
CA ALA A 130 3.75 2.11 -18.65
C ALA A 130 4.09 0.97 -19.64
N VAL A 131 3.95 1.24 -20.94
CA VAL A 131 4.52 0.40 -21.98
C VAL A 131 6.02 0.41 -21.74
N SER A 132 6.58 -0.75 -21.37
CA SER A 132 8.02 -0.99 -21.43
C SER A 132 8.52 -0.54 -22.81
N GLY A 133 9.21 0.60 -22.83
CA GLY A 133 9.78 1.14 -24.05
C GLY A 133 10.85 0.18 -24.57
N ARG A 134 10.52 -0.63 -25.56
CA ARG A 134 11.50 -0.92 -26.62
C ARG A 134 11.43 0.25 -27.61
N ARG A 135 12.48 1.06 -27.62
CA ARG A 135 12.94 1.79 -28.80
C ARG A 135 14.31 1.26 -29.15
#